data_AF-A0A929W539-F1
#
_entry.id   AF-A0A929W539-F1
#
_cell.length_a   1.000
_cell.length_b   1.000
_cell.length_c   1.000
_cell.angle_alpha   90.00
_cell.angle_beta   90.00
_cell.angle_gamma   90.00
#
_symmetry.space_group_name_H-M   'P 1'
#
loop_
_entity.id
_entity.type
_entity.pdbx_description
1 polymer ?
#
loop_
_entity_poly.entity_id
_entity_poly.type
_entity_poly.pdbx_seq_one_letter_code
_entity_poly.pdbx_strand_id
1 'polypeptide(L)' 'MIHIPPQTVPGGRYDIAQTCALLGIHRNSLRVYTINGAIRSEYHPDLARKLYTAEEIQRFWHSKL' A
#
# COMPACT_ATOMS: atom_id res chain seq x y z
N MET A 1 -9.18 17.95 7.51
CA MET A 1 -9.65 16.58 7.19
C MET A 1 -8.99 15.64 8.17
N ILE A 2 -9.76 14.83 8.89
CA ILE A 2 -9.22 13.88 9.86
C ILE A 2 -8.73 12.68 9.05
N HIS A 3 -7.42 12.54 8.88
CA HIS A 3 -6.82 11.44 8.13
C HIS A 3 -6.87 10.18 8.99
N ILE A 4 -7.92 9.37 8.81
CA ILE A 4 -8.08 8.09 9.51
C ILE A 4 -6.98 7.15 9.00
N PRO A 5 -6.19 6.50 9.88
CA PRO A 5 -5.19 5.53 9.45
C PRO A 5 -5.84 4.37 8.70
N PRO A 6 -5.17 3.81 7.67
CA PRO A 6 -5.69 2.70 6.92
C PRO A 6 -6.00 1.53 7.86
N GLN A 7 -7.17 0.90 7.72
CA GLN A 7 -7.52 -0.26 8.55
C GLN A 7 -6.92 -1.53 7.97
N THR A 8 -5.74 -1.91 8.45
CA THR A 8 -5.03 -3.13 8.03
C THR A 8 -4.98 -4.17 9.15
N VAL A 9 -4.92 -5.45 8.77
CA VAL A 9 -4.69 -6.57 9.70
C VAL A 9 -3.19 -6.81 9.81
N PRO A 10 -2.62 -6.97 11.02
CA PRO A 10 -1.20 -7.30 11.20
C PRO A 10 -0.77 -8.52 10.37
N GLY A 11 0.35 -8.43 9.65
CA GLY A 11 0.82 -9.48 8.74
C GLY A 11 -0.01 -9.66 7.46
N GLY A 12 -1.06 -8.86 7.26
CA GLY A 12 -1.90 -8.90 6.06
C GLY A 12 -1.13 -8.46 4.81
N ARG A 13 -1.49 -9.04 3.67
CA ARG A 13 -1.00 -8.65 2.35
C ARG A 13 -2.16 -8.20 1.48
N TYR A 14 -1.95 -7.10 0.76
CA TYR A 14 -2.97 -6.43 -0.01
C TYR A 14 -2.50 -6.25 -1.44
N ASP A 15 -3.38 -6.50 -2.41
CA ASP A 15 -3.09 -6.18 -3.80
C ASP A 15 -3.23 -4.67 -4.07
N ILE A 16 -2.90 -4.26 -5.30
CA ILE A 16 -2.96 -2.86 -5.73
C ILE A 16 -4.32 -2.22 -5.47
N ALA A 17 -5.43 -2.93 -5.74
CA ALA A 17 -6.78 -2.38 -5.61
C ALA A 17 -7.11 -2.18 -4.13
N GLN A 18 -6.82 -3.18 -3.29
CA GLN A 18 -7.01 -3.09 -1.84
C GLN A 18 -6.15 -1.97 -1.22
N THR A 19 -4.87 -1.88 -1.60
CA THR A 19 -3.97 -0.81 -1.12
C THR A 19 -4.46 0.58 -1.53
N CYS A 20 -4.97 0.74 -2.76
CA CYS A 20 -5.55 2.01 -3.20
C CYS A 20 -6.79 2.40 -2.38
N ALA A 21 -7.67 1.44 -2.09
CA ALA A 21 -8.85 1.66 -1.26
C ALA A 21 -8.48 2.04 0.18
N LEU A 22 -7.50 1.36 0.78
CA LEU A 22 -7.01 1.63 2.13
C LEU A 22 -6.37 3.01 2.26
N LEU A 23 -5.56 3.42 1.29
CA LEU A 23 -4.87 4.71 1.29
C LEU A 23 -5.74 5.86 0.75
N GLY A 24 -6.91 5.57 0.17
CA GLY A 24 -7.74 6.56 -0.48
C GLY A 24 -7.07 7.23 -1.69
N ILE A 25 -6.23 6.50 -2.43
CA ILE A 25 -5.48 7.02 -3.58
C ILE A 25 -5.84 6.31 -4.88
N HIS A 26 -5.57 6.97 -6.01
CA HIS A 26 -5.70 6.34 -7.32
C HIS A 26 -4.50 5.42 -7.64
N ARG A 27 -4.75 4.39 -8.45
CA ARG A 27 -3.72 3.39 -8.86
C ARG A 27 -2.48 4.00 -9.49
N ASN A 28 -2.63 5.12 -10.21
CA ASN A 28 -1.50 5.79 -10.85
C ASN A 28 -0.59 6.44 -9.81
N SER A 29 -1.16 7.01 -8.74
CA SER A 29 -0.41 7.57 -7.63
C SER A 29 0.35 6.47 -6.89
N LEU A 30 -0.33 5.35 -6.59
CA LEU A 30 0.33 4.18 -5.99
C LEU A 30 1.50 3.70 -6.86
N ARG A 31 1.29 3.59 -8.19
CA ARG A 31 2.35 3.21 -9.13
C ARG A 31 3.57 4.14 -9.04
N VAL A 32 3.36 5.47 -9.03
CA VAL A 32 4.45 6.44 -8.91
C VAL A 32 5.17 6.29 -7.57
N TYR A 33 4.45 6.12 -6.47
CA TYR A 33 5.05 5.91 -5.15
C TYR A 33 5.88 4.62 -5.08
N THR A 34 5.40 3.54 -5.68
CA THR A 34 6.15 2.28 -5.75
C THR A 34 7.41 2.41 -6.60
N ILE A 35 7.32 3.08 -7.77
CA ILE A 35 8.49 3.32 -8.64
C ILE A 35 9.53 4.19 -7.94
N ASN A 36 9.09 5.22 -7.22
CA ASN A 36 9.97 6.13 -6.50
C ASN A 36 10.50 5.54 -5.17
N GLY A 37 10.14 4.29 -4.84
CA GLY A 37 10.57 3.62 -3.61
C GLY A 37 9.95 4.18 -2.32
N ALA A 38 8.91 5.02 -2.42
CA ALA A 38 8.21 5.58 -1.27
C ALA A 38 7.43 4.51 -0.49
N ILE A 39 6.84 3.55 -1.22
CA ILE A 39 6.19 2.36 -0.67
C ILE A 39 6.74 1.11 -1.36
N ARG A 40 7.09 0.09 -0.58
CA ARG A 40 7.63 -1.18 -1.09
C ARG A 40 6.50 -2.16 -1.41
N SER A 41 6.71 -2.94 -2.45
CA SER A 41 5.83 -4.05 -2.83
C SER A 41 6.65 -5.32 -2.99
N GLU A 42 6.11 -6.45 -2.56
CA GLU A 42 6.65 -7.77 -2.81
C GLU A 42 5.98 -8.37 -4.05
N TYR A 43 6.76 -8.97 -4.94
CA TYR A 43 6.20 -9.74 -6.05
C TYR A 43 5.92 -11.16 -5.56
N HIS A 44 4.65 -11.58 -5.61
CA HIS A 44 4.25 -12.93 -5.25
C HIS A 44 4.21 -13.81 -6.51
N PRO A 45 5.15 -14.76 -6.69
CA PRO A 45 5.29 -15.52 -7.94
C PRO A 45 4.05 -16.37 -8.24
N ASP A 46 3.51 -17.08 -7.24
CA ASP A 46 2.34 -17.96 -7.43
C ASP A 46 1.08 -17.23 -7.88
N LEU A 47 0.96 -15.96 -7.49
CA LEU A 47 -0.20 -15.11 -7.79
C LEU A 47 0.08 -14.12 -8.93
N ALA A 48 1.30 -14.16 -9.48
CA ALA A 48 1.84 -13.27 -10.50
C ALA A 48 1.54 -11.77 -10.28
N ARG A 49 1.48 -11.32 -9.03
CA ARG A 49 1.03 -9.96 -8.67
C ARG A 49 1.90 -9.31 -7.60
N LYS A 50 1.84 -7.98 -7.56
CA LYS A 50 2.43 -7.18 -6.48
C LYS A 50 1.51 -7.15 -5.28
N LEU A 51 2.08 -7.40 -4.11
CA LEU A 51 1.42 -7.30 -2.82
C LEU A 51 2.14 -6.28 -1.93
N TYR A 52 1.37 -5.63 -1.07
CA TYR A 52 1.83 -4.66 -0.09
C TYR A 52 1.49 -5.19 1.31
N THR A 53 2.46 -5.20 2.21
CA THR A 53 2.23 -5.64 3.59
C THR A 53 1.50 -4.57 4.38
N ALA A 54 0.74 -4.98 5.39
CA ALA A 54 0.07 -4.07 6.31
C ALA A 54 1.05 -3.06 6.92
N GLU A 55 2.21 -3.52 7.36
CA GLU A 55 3.25 -2.72 7.99
C GLU A 55 3.78 -1.64 7.04
N GLU A 56 3.95 -1.99 5.77
CA GLU A 56 4.47 -1.07 4.76
C GLU A 56 3.43 -0.02 4.35
N ILE A 57 2.15 -0.39 4.30
CA ILE A 57 1.03 0.55 4.07
C ILE A 57 0.94 1.54 5.24
N GLN A 58 1.03 1.06 6.49
CA GLN A 58 1.04 1.91 7.69
C GLN A 58 2.26 2.83 7.70
N ARG A 59 3.46 2.30 7.44
CA ARG A 59 4.71 3.08 7.34
C ARG A 59 4.58 4.21 6.32
N PHE A 60 4.07 3.88 5.13
CA PHE A 60 3.88 4.86 4.06
C PHE A 60 2.90 5.96 4.48
N TRP A 61 1.76 5.59 5.08
CA TRP A 61 0.76 6.54 5.58
C TRP A 61 1.35 7.50 6.62
N HIS A 62 2.07 6.96 7.61
CA HIS A 62 2.74 7.75 8.65
C HIS A 62 3.86 8.65 8.12
N SER A 63 4.46 8.34 6.97
CA SER A 63 5.55 9.14 6.38
C SER A 63 5.07 10.30 5.49
N LYS A 64 3.79 10.27 5.07
CA LYS A 64 3.21 11.23 4.12
C LYS A 64 2.38 12.32 4.79
N LEU A 65 2.16 12.21 6.10
CA LEU A 65 1.54 13.18 6.99
C LEU A 65 2.53 13.54 8.10
#